data_AF-A0A1C7NCC9-F1
#
_entry.id   AF-A0A1C7NCC9-F1
#
_cell.length_a   1.000
_cell.length_b   1.000
_cell.length_c   1.000
_cell.angle_alpha   90.00
_cell.angle_beta   90.00
_cell.angle_gamma   90.00
#
_symmetry.space_group_name_H-M   'P 1'
#
loop_
_entity.id
_entity.type
_entity.pdbx_description
1 polymer ?
#
loop_
_entity_poly.entity_id
_entity_poly.type
_entity_poly.pdbx_seq_one_letter_code
_entity_poly.pdbx_strand_id
1 'polypeptide(L)'
;MSSANSQGINTLLDAEREAAKIVQKAKQYRVQRLKDARSEAAKEIEELKTQKNTEYQSFVAQHSGQSDQSLSKVDEETEAKIAEIRSAAEENKQVAIEKLIKAITNVEAKPHENYHA
;
A
#
# COMPACT_ATOMS: atom_id res chain seq x y z
N MET A 1 -6.43 -31.38 -82.77
CA MET A 1 -7.39 -31.31 -81.64
C MET A 1 -6.71 -31.49 -80.26
N SER A 2 -5.45 -31.09 -80.07
CA SER A 2 -4.70 -31.31 -78.80
C SER A 2 -4.29 -30.03 -78.06
N SER A 3 -4.33 -28.85 -78.68
CA SER A 3 -3.90 -27.59 -78.04
C SER A 3 -4.91 -27.06 -77.00
N ALA A 4 -6.21 -27.20 -77.27
CA ALA A 4 -7.28 -26.76 -76.35
C ALA A 4 -7.26 -27.49 -75.00
N ASN A 5 -6.82 -28.75 -74.99
CA ASN A 5 -6.72 -29.56 -73.77
C ASN A 5 -5.53 -29.11 -72.88
N SER A 6 -4.42 -28.69 -73.50
CA SER A 6 -3.24 -28.19 -72.78
C SER A 6 -3.46 -26.82 -72.14
N GLN A 7 -4.25 -25.94 -72.78
CA GLN A 7 -4.54 -24.61 -72.24
C GLN A 7 -5.37 -24.67 -70.95
N GLY A 8 -6.41 -25.53 -70.91
CA GLY A 8 -7.27 -25.71 -69.74
C GLY A 8 -6.56 -26.33 -68.53
N ILE A 9 -5.63 -27.26 -68.77
CA ILE A 9 -4.81 -27.85 -67.72
C ILE A 9 -3.87 -26.81 -67.09
N ASN A 10 -3.27 -25.93 -67.91
CA ASN A 10 -2.41 -24.87 -67.41
C ASN A 10 -3.17 -23.87 -66.52
N THR A 11 -4.39 -23.48 -66.90
CA THR A 11 -5.22 -22.60 -66.05
C THR A 11 -5.59 -23.24 -64.72
N LEU A 12 -5.87 -24.55 -64.70
CA LEU A 12 -6.14 -25.28 -63.46
C LEU A 12 -4.90 -25.36 -62.55
N LEU A 13 -3.72 -25.61 -63.13
CA LEU A 13 -2.45 -25.62 -62.38
C LEU A 13 -2.11 -24.26 -61.78
N ASP A 14 -2.36 -23.17 -62.51
CA ASP A 14 -2.14 -21.82 -62.00
C ASP A 14 -3.15 -21.46 -60.90
N ALA A 15 -4.42 -21.84 -61.05
CA ALA A 15 -5.42 -21.69 -59.98
C ALA A 15 -5.04 -22.50 -58.72
N GLU A 16 -4.51 -23.71 -58.87
CA GLU A 16 -4.03 -24.53 -57.75
C GLU A 16 -2.85 -23.86 -57.03
N ARG A 17 -1.90 -23.29 -57.78
CA ARG A 17 -0.78 -22.52 -57.19
C ARG A 17 -1.26 -21.27 -56.45
N GLU A 18 -2.23 -20.55 -56.99
CA GLU A 18 -2.81 -19.38 -56.32
C GLU A 18 -3.55 -19.77 -55.04
N ALA A 19 -4.38 -20.82 -55.08
CA ALA A 19 -5.05 -21.35 -53.92
C ALA A 19 -4.05 -21.77 -52.82
N ALA A 20 -2.98 -22.47 -53.19
CA ALA A 20 -1.92 -22.86 -52.27
C ALA A 20 -1.23 -21.64 -51.62
N LYS A 21 -0.94 -20.59 -52.40
CA LYS A 21 -0.39 -19.33 -51.88
C LYS A 21 -1.34 -18.64 -50.91
N ILE A 22 -2.63 -18.61 -51.20
CA ILE A 22 -3.65 -18.01 -50.31
C ILE A 22 -3.67 -18.75 -48.97
N VAL A 23 -3.69 -20.09 -49.00
CA VAL A 23 -3.69 -20.91 -47.77
C VAL A 23 -2.39 -20.72 -46.99
N GLN A 24 -1.23 -20.65 -47.66
CA GLN A 24 0.05 -20.44 -47.00
C GLN A 24 0.11 -19.05 -46.32
N LYS A 25 -0.34 -17.99 -47.01
CA LYS A 25 -0.45 -16.65 -46.42
C LYS A 25 -1.37 -16.63 -45.20
N ALA A 26 -2.52 -17.30 -45.27
CA ALA A 26 -3.45 -17.40 -44.15
C ALA A 26 -2.82 -18.12 -42.94
N LYS A 27 -2.08 -19.21 -43.17
CA LYS A 27 -1.34 -19.93 -42.11
C LYS A 27 -0.27 -19.05 -41.48
N GLN A 28 0.52 -18.34 -42.29
CA GLN A 28 1.56 -17.42 -41.81
C GLN A 28 0.95 -16.27 -41.00
N TYR A 29 -0.12 -15.65 -41.50
CA TYR A 29 -0.85 -14.60 -40.80
C TYR A 29 -1.36 -15.06 -39.43
N ARG A 30 -1.92 -16.27 -39.35
CA ARG A 30 -2.36 -16.85 -38.08
C ARG A 30 -1.21 -17.01 -37.07
N VAL A 31 -0.07 -17.52 -37.53
CA VAL A 31 1.11 -17.70 -36.66
C VAL A 31 1.66 -16.35 -36.22
N GLN A 32 1.74 -15.38 -37.12
CA GLN A 32 2.19 -14.03 -36.81
C GLN A 32 1.29 -13.37 -35.78
N ARG A 33 -0.03 -13.42 -35.98
CA ARG A 33 -1.01 -12.84 -35.04
C ARG A 33 -0.93 -13.46 -33.64
N LEU A 34 -0.67 -14.78 -33.55
CA LEU A 34 -0.44 -15.43 -32.25
C LEU A 34 0.86 -14.97 -31.58
N LYS A 35 1.92 -14.73 -32.36
CA LYS A 35 3.19 -14.22 -31.84
C LYS A 35 3.04 -12.77 -31.37
N ASP A 36 2.35 -11.94 -32.14
CA ASP A 36 2.11 -10.54 -31.82
C ASP A 36 1.29 -10.43 -30.53
N ALA A 37 0.19 -11.19 -30.42
CA ALA A 37 -0.63 -11.22 -29.20
C ALA A 37 0.18 -11.61 -27.94
N ARG A 38 1.10 -12.59 -28.06
CA ARG A 38 1.99 -12.97 -26.95
C ARG A 38 2.99 -11.87 -26.61
N SER A 39 3.55 -11.21 -27.62
CA SER A 39 4.49 -10.12 -27.41
C SER A 39 3.83 -8.89 -26.80
N GLU A 40 2.59 -8.60 -27.18
CA GLU A 40 1.81 -7.48 -26.66
C GLU A 40 1.41 -7.73 -25.20
N ALA A 41 0.90 -8.92 -24.88
CA ALA A 41 0.62 -9.30 -23.50
C ALA A 41 1.88 -9.25 -22.60
N ALA A 42 3.04 -9.68 -23.11
CA ALA A 42 4.29 -9.60 -22.36
C ALA A 42 4.72 -8.14 -22.08
N LYS A 43 4.50 -7.22 -23.04
CA LYS A 43 4.77 -5.79 -22.83
C LYS A 43 3.83 -5.20 -21.79
N GLU A 44 2.53 -5.49 -21.88
CA GLU A 44 1.53 -4.99 -20.94
C GLU A 44 1.79 -5.48 -19.51
N ILE A 45 2.25 -6.74 -19.35
CA ILE A 45 2.66 -7.28 -18.05
C ILE A 45 3.85 -6.50 -17.47
N GLU A 46 4.87 -6.20 -18.27
CA GLU A 46 6.03 -5.43 -17.79
C GLU A 46 5.66 -3.97 -17.46
N GLU A 47 4.78 -3.34 -18.25
CA GLU A 47 4.24 -2.00 -17.95
C GLU A 47 3.45 -2.01 -16.63
N LEU A 48 2.55 -2.97 -16.43
CA LEU A 48 1.81 -3.10 -15.17
C LEU A 48 2.73 -3.36 -13.98
N LYS A 49 3.76 -4.20 -14.16
CA LYS A 49 4.73 -4.51 -13.11
C LYS A 49 5.55 -3.27 -12.73
N THR A 50 6.02 -2.50 -13.70
CA THR A 50 6.76 -1.26 -13.45
C THR A 50 5.88 -0.19 -12.79
N GLN A 51 4.64 -0.04 -13.25
CA GLN A 51 3.65 0.84 -12.61
C GLN A 51 3.40 0.44 -11.15
N LYS A 52 3.11 -0.84 -10.89
CA LYS A 52 2.83 -1.34 -9.53
C LYS A 52 4.03 -1.25 -8.61
N ASN A 53 5.24 -1.47 -9.12
CA ASN A 53 6.46 -1.28 -8.34
C ASN A 53 6.68 0.20 -8.00
N THR A 54 6.40 1.10 -8.93
CA THR A 54 6.48 2.56 -8.70
C THR A 54 5.46 3.01 -7.66
N GLU A 55 4.20 2.56 -7.78
CA GLU A 55 3.16 2.79 -6.78
C GLU A 55 3.60 2.27 -5.41
N TYR A 56 4.10 1.03 -5.35
CA TYR A 56 4.61 0.44 -4.11
C TYR A 56 5.76 1.23 -3.49
N GLN A 57 6.75 1.63 -4.28
CA GLN A 57 7.88 2.43 -3.79
C GLN A 57 7.42 3.80 -3.28
N SER A 58 6.48 4.45 -3.97
CA SER A 58 5.90 5.72 -3.51
C SER A 58 5.13 5.56 -2.20
N PHE A 59 4.36 4.48 -2.07
CA PHE A 59 3.63 4.14 -0.85
C PHE A 59 4.58 3.90 0.33
N VAL A 60 5.65 3.12 0.10
CA VAL A 60 6.70 2.86 1.10
C VAL A 60 7.42 4.16 1.48
N ALA A 61 7.80 5.00 0.52
CA ALA A 61 8.46 6.27 0.80
C ALA A 61 7.57 7.21 1.64
N GLN A 62 6.27 7.26 1.35
CA GLN A 62 5.32 8.09 2.08
C GLN A 62 5.06 7.57 3.50
N HIS A 63 4.96 6.25 3.68
CA HIS A 63 4.62 5.66 4.98
C HIS A 63 5.84 5.36 5.87
N SER A 64 7.01 5.13 5.29
CA SER A 64 8.24 4.88 6.07
C SER A 64 8.65 6.08 6.92
N GLY A 65 8.44 7.31 6.43
CA GLY A 65 8.69 8.53 7.21
C GLY A 65 7.54 8.95 8.13
N GLN A 66 6.37 8.32 8.02
CA GLN A 66 5.20 8.69 8.85
C GLN A 66 5.37 8.26 10.31
N SER A 67 6.15 7.19 10.57
CA SER A 67 6.48 6.78 11.94
C SER A 67 7.26 7.86 12.68
N ASP A 68 8.26 8.47 12.03
CA ASP A 68 9.12 9.48 12.66
C ASP A 68 8.35 10.78 12.94
N GLN A 69 7.48 11.20 12.02
CA GLN A 69 6.61 12.36 12.25
C GLN A 69 5.59 12.11 13.36
N SER A 70 5.05 10.89 13.46
CA SER A 70 4.14 10.52 14.54
C SER A 70 4.85 10.51 15.88
N LEU A 71 6.08 9.99 15.96
CA LEU A 71 6.88 9.98 17.18
C LEU A 71 7.22 11.39 17.65
N SER A 72 7.68 12.27 16.75
CA SER A 72 7.98 13.67 17.11
C SER A 72 6.78 14.41 17.70
N LYS A 73 5.58 14.21 17.15
CA LYS A 73 4.35 14.82 17.69
C LYS A 73 4.00 14.26 19.07
N VAL A 74 4.12 12.95 19.25
CA VAL A 74 3.88 12.31 20.55
C VAL A 74 4.88 12.82 21.59
N ASP A 75 6.15 12.98 21.22
CA ASP A 75 7.19 13.53 22.11
C ASP A 75 6.89 14.98 22.50
N GLU A 76 6.52 15.83 21.54
CA GLU A 76 6.12 17.22 21.80
C GLU A 76 4.91 17.32 22.73
N GLU A 77 3.86 16.53 22.48
CA GLU A 77 2.67 16.49 23.34
C GLU A 77 2.98 15.94 24.74
N THR A 78 3.90 14.98 24.84
CA THR A 78 4.32 14.38 26.11
C THR A 78 5.09 15.39 26.94
N GLU A 79 6.06 16.09 26.35
CA GLU A 79 6.80 17.16 27.03
C GLU A 79 5.88 18.31 27.47
N ALA A 80 4.91 18.69 26.64
CA ALA A 80 3.90 19.69 27.02
C ALA A 80 3.08 19.25 28.24
N LYS A 81 2.61 18.00 28.28
CA LYS A 81 1.88 17.45 29.44
C LYS A 81 2.76 17.32 30.68
N ILE A 82 4.03 16.94 30.53
CA ILE A 82 4.97 16.89 31.65
C ILE A 82 5.16 18.29 32.23
N ALA A 83 5.30 19.32 31.39
CA ALA A 83 5.42 20.70 31.84
C ALA A 83 4.15 21.17 32.58
N GLU A 84 2.97 20.85 32.07
CA GLU A 84 1.69 21.15 32.72
C GLU A 84 1.58 20.48 34.10
N ILE A 85 1.89 19.18 34.19
CA ILE A 85 1.87 18.42 35.45
C ILE A 85 2.86 19.02 36.46
N ARG A 86 4.07 19.40 36.03
CA ARG A 86 5.06 20.03 36.91
C ARG A 86 4.58 21.37 37.43
N SER A 87 3.96 22.19 36.58
CA SER A 87 3.40 23.49 36.97
C SER A 87 2.27 23.30 37.99
N ALA A 88 1.32 22.40 37.71
CA ALA A 88 0.23 22.10 38.62
C ALA A 88 0.72 21.53 39.96
N ALA A 89 1.77 20.70 39.93
CA ALA A 89 2.40 20.17 41.14
C ALA A 89 3.01 21.30 41.99
N GLU A 90 3.80 22.19 41.41
CA GLU A 90 4.41 23.31 42.17
C GLU A 90 3.37 24.30 42.71
N GLU A 91 2.31 24.60 41.95
CA GLU A 91 1.21 25.45 42.43
C GLU A 91 0.51 24.85 43.65
N ASN A 92 0.23 23.55 43.63
CA ASN A 92 -0.53 22.88 44.68
C ASN A 92 0.32 22.33 45.82
N LYS A 93 1.65 22.31 45.67
CA LYS A 93 2.60 21.72 46.63
C LYS A 93 2.45 22.32 48.02
N GLN A 94 2.44 23.64 48.11
CA GLN A 94 2.36 24.34 49.39
C GLN A 94 1.03 24.06 50.10
N VAL A 95 -0.08 24.09 49.35
CA VAL A 95 -1.42 23.78 49.87
C VAL A 95 -1.50 22.34 50.36
N ALA A 96 -0.90 21.39 49.64
CA ALA A 96 -0.85 19.98 50.05
C ALA A 96 -0.03 19.78 51.33
N ILE A 97 1.13 20.42 51.45
CA ILE A 97 1.99 20.38 52.63
C ILE A 97 1.25 20.96 53.84
N GLU A 98 0.60 22.13 53.70
CA GLU A 98 -0.15 22.75 54.79
C GLU A 98 -1.31 21.88 55.27
N LYS A 99 -2.05 21.26 54.34
CA LYS A 99 -3.12 20.30 54.70
C LYS A 99 -2.58 19.09 55.45
N LEU A 100 -1.45 18.52 55.01
CA LEU A 100 -0.80 17.39 55.67
C LEU A 100 -0.34 17.77 57.08
N ILE A 101 0.36 18.89 57.24
CA ILE A 101 0.81 19.36 58.55
C ILE A 101 -0.39 19.58 59.47
N LYS A 102 -1.42 20.29 59.00
CA LYS A 102 -2.62 20.55 59.80
C LYS A 102 -3.31 19.26 60.25
N ALA A 103 -3.41 18.26 59.37
CA ALA A 103 -3.98 16.96 59.70
C ALA A 103 -3.15 16.20 60.74
N ILE A 104 -1.81 16.26 60.66
CA ILE A 104 -0.90 15.57 61.58
C ILE A 104 -0.86 16.27 62.95
N THR A 105 -0.91 17.60 62.99
CA THR A 105 -0.83 18.37 64.25
C THR A 105 -2.16 18.49 64.97
N ASN A 106 -3.29 18.25 64.31
CA ASN A 106 -4.62 18.30 64.92
C ASN A 106 -4.96 16.97 65.62
N VAL A 107 -4.51 16.82 66.86
CA VAL A 107 -4.81 15.64 67.68
C VAL A 107 -6.20 15.78 68.30
N GLU A 108 -7.18 15.05 67.77
CA GLU A 108 -8.49 14.89 68.40
C GLU A 108 -8.48 13.66 69.32
N ALA A 109 -8.20 13.89 70.61
CA ALA A 109 -8.31 12.86 71.63
C ALA A 109 -9.79 12.53 71.87
N LYS A 110 -10.29 11.48 71.20
CA LYS A 110 -11.62 10.92 71.44
C LYS A 110 -11.50 9.64 72.27
N PRO A 111 -12.36 9.45 73.28
CA PRO A 111 -12.42 8.18 73.98
C PRO A 111 -12.72 7.07 72.99
N HIS A 112 -12.17 5.89 73.24
CA HIS A 112 -12.46 4.70 72.44
C HIS A 112 -13.98 4.46 72.41
N GLU A 113 -14.51 4.02 71.28
CA GLU A 113 -15.97 3.92 71.05
C GLU A 113 -16.72 3.11 72.12
N ASN A 114 -16.02 2.19 72.78
CA ASN A 114 -16.54 1.31 73.84
C ASN A 114 -16.23 1.79 75.27
N TYR A 115 -15.82 3.05 75.47
CA TYR A 115 -15.60 3.59 76.81
C TYR A 115 -16.94 3.81 77.52
N HIS A 116 -17.14 3.10 78.63
CA HIS A 116 -18.24 3.34 79.58
C HIS A 116 -17.65 3.98 80.84
N ALA A 117 -18.18 5.15 81.20
CA ALA A 117 -17.76 5.96 82.36
C ALA A 117 -18.24 5.37 83.69
#